data_AF-A0A0F9ICS8-F1
#
_entry.id   AF-A0A0F9ICS8-F1
#
_cell.length_a   1.000
_cell.length_b   1.000
_cell.length_c   1.000
_cell.angle_alpha   90.00
_cell.angle_beta   90.00
_cell.angle_gamma   90.00
#
_symmetry.space_group_name_H-M   'P 1'
#
loop_
_entity.id
_entity.type
_entity.pdbx_description
1 polymer ?
#
loop_
_entity_poly.entity_id
_entity_poly.type
_entity_poly.pdbx_seq_one_letter_code
_entity_poly.pdbx_strand_id
1 'polypeptide(L)'
;MTPMFDHLRKTPWEPTFDWVETALAAAHQINKWHEDYPRRVPATQAALASEAELPFPISSHLLLRLHTEVFGDQLFAGNWRGVWVRVGLHVPPGPKLIPGLMEELERAYAQHPLTLDSLEAWYTDFQTIHPYQDGNGRVGGIVVAAYAHALEPERGWLAPNQ
;
A
#
# COMPACT_ATOMS: atom_id res chain seq x y z
N MET A 1 -6.10 -15.19 3.93
CA MET A 1 -7.05 -14.52 4.85
C MET A 1 -8.07 -13.78 4.02
N THR A 2 -9.33 -13.63 4.45
CA THR A 2 -10.32 -12.83 3.71
C THR A 2 -10.19 -11.35 4.13
N PRO A 3 -10.31 -10.38 3.20
CA PRO A 3 -10.32 -8.95 3.56
C PRO A 3 -11.44 -8.63 4.58
N MET A 4 -11.12 -7.79 5.56
CA MET A 4 -12.02 -7.44 6.66
C MET A 4 -12.97 -6.27 6.32
N PHE A 5 -12.52 -5.37 5.46
CA PHE A 5 -13.21 -4.13 5.11
C PHE A 5 -13.98 -4.20 3.80
N ASP A 6 -14.16 -5.38 3.20
CA ASP A 6 -14.93 -5.56 1.95
C ASP A 6 -16.34 -4.95 2.03
N HIS A 7 -16.96 -4.99 3.20
CA HIS A 7 -18.27 -4.38 3.47
C HIS A 7 -18.31 -2.84 3.27
N LEU A 8 -17.16 -2.17 3.26
CA LEU A 8 -17.03 -0.74 2.99
C LEU A 8 -16.98 -0.43 1.49
N ARG A 9 -16.80 -1.44 0.64
CA ARG A 9 -16.70 -1.27 -0.81
C ARG A 9 -18.02 -1.67 -1.48
N LYS A 10 -18.52 -0.78 -2.34
CA LYS A 10 -19.79 -1.01 -3.09
C LYS A 10 -19.60 -1.75 -4.40
N THR A 11 -18.39 -1.76 -4.95
CA THR A 11 -18.07 -2.37 -6.24
C THR A 11 -16.94 -3.37 -6.06
N PRO A 12 -17.08 -4.64 -6.48
CA PRO A 12 -15.99 -5.60 -6.41
C PRO A 12 -14.72 -5.05 -7.06
N TRP A 13 -13.58 -5.33 -6.45
CA TRP A 13 -12.26 -5.02 -6.99
C TRP A 13 -11.30 -6.08 -6.48
N GLU A 14 -10.67 -6.77 -7.42
CA GLU A 14 -9.76 -7.88 -7.18
C GLU A 14 -8.40 -7.49 -7.76
N PRO A 15 -7.46 -6.99 -6.93
CA PRO A 15 -6.16 -6.60 -7.42
C PRO A 15 -5.39 -7.84 -7.89
N THR A 16 -4.59 -7.68 -8.93
CA THR A 16 -3.66 -8.73 -9.37
C THR A 16 -2.22 -8.29 -9.12
N PHE A 17 -1.32 -9.27 -9.05
CA PHE A 17 0.08 -9.05 -8.72
C PHE A 17 0.98 -9.85 -9.64
N ASP A 18 2.11 -9.27 -10.03
CA ASP A 18 3.17 -9.99 -10.74
C ASP A 18 4.46 -10.00 -9.93
N TRP A 19 5.20 -11.08 -10.04
CA TRP A 19 6.58 -11.14 -9.56
C TRP A 19 7.51 -10.49 -10.56
N VAL A 20 8.40 -9.64 -10.04
CA VAL A 20 9.47 -9.00 -10.83
C VAL A 20 10.82 -9.18 -10.15
N GLU A 21 11.87 -9.29 -10.95
CA GLU A 21 13.18 -9.74 -10.48
C GLU A 21 13.91 -8.73 -9.58
N THR A 22 13.64 -7.43 -9.73
CA THR A 22 14.40 -6.37 -9.05
C THR A 22 13.51 -5.32 -8.40
N ALA A 23 14.01 -4.69 -7.34
CA ALA A 23 13.36 -3.55 -6.69
C ALA A 23 13.08 -2.41 -7.69
N LEU A 24 13.95 -2.21 -8.68
CA LEU A 24 13.75 -1.22 -9.74
C LEU A 24 12.56 -1.60 -10.63
N ALA A 25 12.46 -2.86 -11.06
CA ALA A 25 11.32 -3.34 -11.84
C ALA A 25 10.00 -3.21 -11.04
N ALA A 26 10.02 -3.51 -9.74
CA ALA A 26 8.88 -3.31 -8.86
C ALA A 26 8.50 -1.84 -8.76
N ALA A 27 9.47 -0.95 -8.59
CA ALA A 27 9.23 0.49 -8.56
C ALA A 27 8.61 0.99 -9.88
N HIS A 28 9.07 0.51 -11.04
CA HIS A 28 8.43 0.83 -12.31
C HIS A 28 7.00 0.31 -12.37
N GLN A 29 6.76 -0.96 -11.98
CA GLN A 29 5.42 -1.56 -12.01
C GLN A 29 4.42 -0.85 -11.09
N ILE A 30 4.81 -0.50 -9.88
CA ILE A 30 3.98 0.24 -8.92
C ILE A 30 3.61 1.63 -9.48
N ASN A 31 4.52 2.28 -10.22
CA ASN A 31 4.31 3.64 -10.69
C ASN A 31 3.69 3.75 -12.10
N LYS A 32 3.81 2.73 -12.97
CA LYS A 32 3.47 2.80 -14.42
C LYS A 32 2.06 3.30 -14.75
N TRP A 33 1.14 3.16 -13.79
CA TRP A 33 -0.27 3.50 -13.95
C TRP A 33 -0.67 4.89 -13.42
N HIS A 34 0.30 5.68 -12.95
CA HIS A 34 0.06 7.02 -12.40
C HIS A 34 0.48 8.09 -13.40
N GLU A 35 -0.27 9.19 -13.47
CA GLU A 35 -0.03 10.28 -14.43
C GLU A 35 1.36 10.93 -14.29
N ASP A 36 1.95 10.87 -13.08
CA ASP A 36 3.28 11.41 -12.82
C ASP A 36 4.42 10.44 -13.15
N TYR A 37 4.15 9.26 -13.73
CA TYR A 37 5.20 8.33 -14.15
C TYR A 37 6.16 8.96 -15.17
N PRO A 38 7.50 8.79 -15.02
CA PRO A 38 8.22 7.97 -14.04
C PRO A 38 8.73 8.73 -12.80
N ARG A 39 8.22 9.93 -12.50
CA ARG A 39 8.75 10.86 -11.48
C ARG A 39 9.06 10.21 -10.14
N ARG A 40 8.18 9.31 -9.69
CA ARG A 40 8.26 8.69 -8.36
C ARG A 40 9.09 7.41 -8.29
N VAL A 41 9.49 6.85 -9.44
CA VAL A 41 10.25 5.60 -9.51
C VAL A 41 11.51 5.64 -8.62
N PRO A 42 12.35 6.70 -8.63
CA PRO A 42 13.54 6.74 -7.77
C PRO A 42 13.22 6.67 -6.27
N ALA A 43 12.18 7.40 -5.82
CA ALA A 43 11.77 7.39 -4.41
C ALA A 43 11.13 6.06 -4.01
N THR A 44 10.32 5.45 -4.89
CA THR A 44 9.75 4.12 -4.68
C THR A 44 10.84 3.04 -4.61
N GLN A 45 11.84 3.10 -5.49
CA GLN A 45 12.97 2.16 -5.47
C GLN A 45 13.78 2.30 -4.17
N ALA A 46 14.06 3.53 -3.75
CA ALA A 46 14.77 3.80 -2.51
C ALA A 46 14.01 3.22 -1.30
N ALA A 47 12.69 3.46 -1.24
CA ALA A 47 11.83 2.90 -0.20
C ALA A 47 11.83 1.36 -0.21
N LEU A 48 11.72 0.71 -1.38
CA LEU A 48 11.80 -0.76 -1.46
C LEU A 48 13.13 -1.31 -0.93
N ALA A 49 14.25 -0.63 -1.25
CA ALA A 49 15.57 -1.07 -0.84
C ALA A 49 15.84 -0.88 0.66
N SER A 50 15.29 0.16 1.29
CA SER A 50 15.43 0.38 2.74
C SER A 50 14.63 -0.58 3.61
N GLU A 51 13.71 -1.32 2.99
CA GLU A 51 12.63 -2.04 3.66
C GLU A 51 12.72 -3.56 3.44
N ALA A 52 13.87 -4.05 2.97
CA ALA A 52 14.13 -5.49 2.79
C ALA A 52 14.06 -6.30 4.10
N GLU A 53 14.05 -5.62 5.26
CA GLU A 53 13.88 -6.20 6.60
C GLU A 53 12.80 -5.46 7.40
N LEU A 54 11.62 -5.26 6.80
CA LEU A 54 10.53 -4.50 7.45
C LEU A 54 10.10 -5.11 8.80
N PRO A 55 9.91 -4.27 9.84
CA PRO A 55 9.34 -4.75 11.11
C PRO A 55 7.88 -5.15 10.88
N PHE A 56 7.50 -6.34 11.35
CA PHE A 56 6.09 -6.67 11.56
C PHE A 56 5.70 -6.21 12.98
N PRO A 57 4.57 -5.53 13.17
CA PRO A 57 3.42 -5.37 12.25
C PRO A 57 3.54 -4.21 11.25
N ILE A 58 2.74 -4.26 10.18
CA ILE A 58 2.54 -3.15 9.23
C ILE A 58 1.83 -2.00 9.97
N SER A 59 2.60 -1.03 10.46
CA SER A 59 2.10 0.02 11.35
C SER A 59 1.72 1.31 10.62
N SER A 60 0.82 2.09 11.23
CA SER A 60 0.49 3.45 10.82
C SER A 60 1.74 4.33 10.69
N HIS A 61 2.71 4.17 11.60
CA HIS A 61 3.98 4.90 11.55
C HIS A 61 4.79 4.58 10.28
N LEU A 62 4.91 3.28 9.95
CA LEU A 62 5.57 2.82 8.73
C LEU A 62 4.90 3.44 7.49
N LEU A 63 3.57 3.36 7.41
CA LEU A 63 2.82 3.85 6.26
C LEU A 63 2.99 5.36 6.05
N LEU A 64 2.89 6.16 7.12
CA LEU A 64 3.12 7.61 7.06
C LEU A 64 4.57 7.96 6.68
N ARG A 65 5.55 7.19 7.17
CA ARG A 65 6.96 7.35 6.79
C ARG A 65 7.16 7.09 5.29
N LEU A 66 6.71 5.94 4.78
CA LEU A 66 6.79 5.59 3.37
C LEU A 66 6.12 6.64 2.48
N HIS A 67 4.94 7.12 2.90
CA HIS A 67 4.26 8.19 2.18
C HIS A 67 5.08 9.49 2.18
N THR A 68 5.76 9.82 3.27
CA THR A 68 6.66 11.00 3.35
C THR A 68 7.84 10.85 2.40
N GLU A 69 8.44 9.67 2.32
CA GLU A 69 9.59 9.40 1.45
C GLU A 69 9.22 9.51 -0.03
N VAL A 70 8.07 8.98 -0.44
CA VAL A 70 7.63 9.01 -1.85
C VAL A 70 7.08 10.38 -2.26
N PHE A 71 6.40 11.08 -1.36
CA PHE A 71 5.66 12.33 -1.66
C PHE A 71 6.19 13.56 -0.93
N GLY A 72 7.42 13.56 -0.40
CA GLY A 72 7.94 14.66 0.45
C GLY A 72 7.95 16.06 -0.20
N ASP A 73 7.76 16.14 -1.52
CA ASP A 73 7.56 17.38 -2.28
C ASP A 73 6.09 17.87 -2.33
N GLN A 74 5.16 17.16 -1.70
CA GLN A 74 3.73 17.46 -1.65
C GLN A 74 3.32 17.90 -0.23
N LEU A 75 2.38 18.84 -0.13
CA LEU A 75 1.90 19.34 1.16
C LEU A 75 1.15 18.29 2.00
N PHE A 76 0.62 17.25 1.35
CA PHE A 76 -0.10 16.16 2.01
C PHE A 76 0.82 14.99 2.42
N ALA A 77 2.12 15.09 2.20
CA ALA A 77 3.09 14.05 2.53
C ALA A 77 2.98 13.63 4.00
N GLY A 78 2.93 12.32 4.27
CA GLY A 78 2.96 11.79 5.63
C GLY A 78 1.72 12.10 6.46
N ASN A 79 0.58 12.37 5.83
CA ASN A 79 -0.66 12.71 6.52
C ASN A 79 -1.84 11.91 5.96
N TRP A 80 -2.72 11.43 6.86
CA TRP A 80 -4.04 10.97 6.47
C TRP A 80 -4.83 12.11 5.82
N ARG A 81 -5.64 11.80 4.81
CA ARG A 81 -6.41 12.84 4.12
C ARG A 81 -7.44 13.49 5.05
N GLY A 82 -7.48 14.82 5.01
CA GLY A 82 -8.55 15.62 5.60
C GLY A 82 -9.75 15.84 4.67
N VAL A 83 -9.70 15.31 3.44
CA VAL A 83 -10.66 15.58 2.36
C VAL A 83 -11.38 14.31 1.91
N TRP A 84 -12.54 14.49 1.28
CA TRP A 84 -13.24 13.41 0.58
C TRP A 84 -12.60 13.16 -0.78
N VAL A 85 -12.57 11.88 -1.19
CA VAL A 85 -12.02 11.43 -2.47
C VAL A 85 -12.95 10.39 -3.10
N ARG A 86 -12.73 10.08 -4.37
CA ARG A 86 -13.43 9.03 -5.12
C ARG A 86 -12.41 8.27 -5.96
N VAL A 87 -12.56 6.94 -6.01
CA VAL A 87 -11.64 6.02 -6.70
C VAL A 87 -12.46 5.18 -7.67
N GLY A 88 -12.50 5.59 -8.94
CA GLY A 88 -13.46 5.03 -9.91
C GLY A 88 -14.89 5.18 -9.41
N LEU A 89 -15.57 4.05 -9.17
CA LEU A 89 -16.93 4.00 -8.63
C LEU A 89 -16.99 3.87 -7.10
N HIS A 90 -15.85 3.63 -6.45
CA HIS A 90 -15.75 3.51 -4.99
C HIS A 90 -15.67 4.89 -4.33
N VAL A 91 -16.46 5.07 -3.27
CA VAL A 91 -16.37 6.23 -2.37
C VAL A 91 -15.84 5.71 -1.04
N PRO A 92 -14.56 5.93 -0.72
CA PRO A 92 -13.97 5.45 0.52
C PRO A 92 -14.59 6.10 1.77
N PRO A 93 -14.30 5.55 2.98
CA PRO A 93 -14.77 6.12 4.24
C PRO A 93 -14.46 7.61 4.41
N GLY A 94 -15.26 8.32 5.21
CA GLY A 94 -15.03 9.73 5.47
C GLY A 94 -13.70 10.00 6.19
N PRO A 95 -13.07 11.17 5.97
CA PRO A 95 -11.73 11.47 6.51
C PRO A 95 -11.64 11.34 8.03
N LYS A 96 -12.72 11.65 8.76
CA LYS A 96 -12.79 11.52 10.22
C LYS A 96 -12.71 10.07 10.73
N LEU A 97 -13.01 9.08 9.88
CA LEU A 97 -12.97 7.66 10.25
C LEU A 97 -11.59 7.03 10.00
N ILE A 98 -10.74 7.65 9.18
CA ILE A 98 -9.48 7.06 8.71
C ILE A 98 -8.56 6.66 9.87
N PRO A 99 -8.27 7.52 10.88
CA PRO A 99 -7.35 7.13 11.95
C PRO A 99 -7.80 5.84 12.67
N GLY A 100 -9.09 5.75 13.02
CA GLY A 100 -9.64 4.57 13.70
C GLY A 100 -9.61 3.31 12.83
N LEU A 101 -9.92 3.42 11.54
CA LEU A 101 -9.87 2.31 10.60
C LEU A 101 -8.43 1.81 10.35
N MET A 102 -7.47 2.72 10.28
CA MET A 102 -6.05 2.37 10.12
C MET A 102 -5.49 1.68 11.36
N GLU A 103 -5.88 2.13 12.56
CA GLU A 103 -5.53 1.43 13.80
C GLU A 103 -6.18 0.04 13.89
N GLU A 104 -7.42 -0.11 13.41
CA GLU A 104 -8.11 -1.39 13.35
C GLU A 104 -7.44 -2.35 12.35
N LEU A 105 -7.06 -1.85 11.16
CA LEU A 105 -6.28 -2.60 10.18
C LEU A 105 -4.97 -3.12 10.78
N GLU A 106 -4.20 -2.23 11.40
CA GLU A 106 -2.91 -2.58 12.03
C GLU A 106 -3.09 -3.68 13.08
N ARG A 107 -4.06 -3.53 14.00
CA ARG A 107 -4.34 -4.54 15.03
C ARG A 107 -4.78 -5.88 14.45
N ALA A 108 -5.67 -5.87 13.47
CA ALA A 108 -6.21 -7.09 12.88
C ALA A 108 -5.09 -7.91 12.23
N TYR A 109 -4.27 -7.31 11.38
CA TYR A 109 -3.19 -8.04 10.71
C TYR A 109 -2.07 -8.42 11.66
N ALA A 110 -1.77 -7.63 12.70
CA ALA A 110 -0.78 -8.00 13.72
C ALA A 110 -1.13 -9.28 14.51
N GLN A 111 -2.40 -9.67 14.56
CA GLN A 111 -2.86 -10.88 15.25
C GLN A 111 -2.78 -12.15 14.38
N HIS A 112 -2.41 -12.03 13.11
CA HIS A 112 -2.32 -13.14 12.18
C HIS A 112 -0.89 -13.35 11.69
N PRO A 113 -0.49 -14.60 11.36
CA PRO A 113 0.78 -14.84 10.69
C PRO A 113 0.84 -14.08 9.37
N LEU A 114 1.97 -13.43 9.11
CA LEU A 114 2.22 -12.81 7.82
C LEU A 114 2.51 -13.89 6.77
N THR A 115 1.60 -14.02 5.81
CA THR A 115 1.71 -14.84 4.60
C THR A 115 1.41 -14.01 3.35
N LEU A 116 1.72 -14.51 2.16
CA LEU A 116 1.34 -13.84 0.89
C LEU A 116 -0.17 -13.57 0.84
N ASP A 117 -1.01 -14.56 1.16
CA ASP A 117 -2.47 -14.39 1.21
C ASP A 117 -2.92 -13.29 2.20
N SER A 118 -2.27 -13.18 3.36
CA SER A 118 -2.58 -12.10 4.31
C SER A 118 -2.12 -10.74 3.79
N LEU A 119 -1.03 -10.70 3.03
CA LEU A 119 -0.47 -9.46 2.49
C LEU A 119 -1.33 -8.91 1.34
N GLU A 120 -1.85 -9.79 0.48
CA GLU A 120 -2.82 -9.43 -0.56
C GLU A 120 -4.16 -8.99 0.03
N ALA A 121 -4.63 -9.66 1.10
CA ALA A 121 -5.81 -9.24 1.84
C ALA A 121 -5.61 -7.86 2.50
N TRP A 122 -4.45 -7.64 3.12
CA TRP A 122 -4.07 -6.36 3.73
C TRP A 122 -4.07 -5.24 2.68
N TYR A 123 -3.50 -5.48 1.50
CA TYR A 123 -3.49 -4.52 0.41
C TYR A 123 -4.92 -4.15 -0.02
N THR A 124 -5.81 -5.15 -0.09
CA THR A 124 -7.21 -4.95 -0.45
C THR A 124 -7.95 -4.09 0.57
N ASP A 125 -7.76 -4.38 1.84
CA ASP A 125 -8.31 -3.62 2.96
C ASP A 125 -7.78 -2.18 3.01
N PHE A 126 -6.47 -2.01 2.88
CA PHE A 126 -5.79 -0.71 2.83
C PHE A 126 -6.33 0.16 1.67
N GLN A 127 -6.44 -0.41 0.47
CA GLN A 127 -6.97 0.27 -0.71
C GLN A 127 -8.47 0.58 -0.59
N THR A 128 -9.21 -0.17 0.23
CA THR A 128 -10.62 0.09 0.54
C THR A 128 -10.79 1.29 1.45
N ILE A 129 -9.96 1.41 2.50
CA ILE A 129 -9.92 2.58 3.40
C ILE A 129 -9.46 3.84 2.64
N HIS A 130 -8.47 3.69 1.75
CA HIS A 130 -7.90 4.74 0.92
C HIS A 130 -7.48 5.98 1.76
N PRO A 131 -6.52 5.82 2.67
CA PRO A 131 -6.25 6.78 3.74
C PRO A 131 -5.56 8.07 3.29
N TYR A 132 -4.98 8.12 2.09
CA TYR A 132 -4.25 9.28 1.57
C TYR A 132 -5.03 10.04 0.50
N GLN A 133 -4.67 11.32 0.33
CA GLN A 133 -5.23 12.16 -0.73
C GLN A 133 -4.77 11.68 -2.11
N ASP A 134 -3.52 11.24 -2.20
CA ASP A 134 -2.91 10.56 -3.34
C ASP A 134 -1.86 9.57 -2.81
N GLY A 135 -1.48 8.57 -3.60
CA GLY A 135 -0.37 7.67 -3.27
C GLY A 135 -0.74 6.37 -2.59
N ASN A 136 -2.04 6.08 -2.42
CA ASN A 136 -2.51 4.83 -1.82
C ASN A 136 -1.94 3.58 -2.54
N GLY A 137 -2.10 3.50 -3.87
CA GLY A 137 -1.57 2.37 -4.64
C GLY A 137 -0.04 2.24 -4.55
N ARG A 138 0.67 3.37 -4.43
CA ARG A 138 2.15 3.42 -4.33
C ARG A 138 2.64 2.93 -2.97
N VAL A 139 2.08 3.45 -1.88
CA VAL A 139 2.45 3.02 -0.51
C VAL A 139 2.05 1.57 -0.27
N GLY A 140 0.82 1.19 -0.64
CA GLY A 140 0.36 -0.20 -0.52
C GLY A 140 1.21 -1.15 -1.36
N GLY A 141 1.59 -0.75 -2.57
CA GLY A 141 2.43 -1.55 -3.45
C GLY A 141 3.85 -1.72 -2.92
N ILE A 142 4.43 -0.70 -2.30
CA ILE A 142 5.74 -0.80 -1.63
C ILE A 142 5.68 -1.84 -0.50
N VAL A 143 4.64 -1.77 0.34
CA VAL A 143 4.45 -2.74 1.43
C VAL A 143 4.34 -4.15 0.88
N VAL A 144 3.47 -4.41 -0.10
CA VAL A 144 3.33 -5.75 -0.68
C VAL A 144 4.65 -6.24 -1.27
N ALA A 145 5.32 -5.42 -2.07
CA ALA A 145 6.56 -5.84 -2.73
C ALA A 145 7.68 -6.14 -1.73
N ALA A 146 7.88 -5.28 -0.72
CA ALA A 146 8.94 -5.45 0.28
C ALA A 146 8.68 -6.66 1.20
N TYR A 147 7.47 -6.80 1.77
CA TYR A 147 7.16 -7.94 2.64
C TYR A 147 7.12 -9.27 1.86
N ALA A 148 6.62 -9.28 0.62
CA ALA A 148 6.65 -10.48 -0.21
C ALA A 148 8.08 -10.92 -0.55
N HIS A 149 8.97 -9.96 -0.84
CA HIS A 149 10.39 -10.25 -1.04
C HIS A 149 11.05 -10.81 0.23
N ALA A 150 10.72 -10.26 1.41
CA ALA A 150 11.23 -10.78 2.68
C ALA A 150 10.73 -12.21 2.97
N LEU A 151 9.49 -12.54 2.59
CA LEU A 151 8.92 -13.88 2.76
C LEU A 151 9.50 -14.89 1.76
N GLU A 152 9.66 -14.50 0.49
CA GLU A 152 10.05 -15.38 -0.61
C GLU A 152 11.09 -14.72 -1.53
N PRO A 153 12.32 -14.49 -1.04
CA PRO A 153 13.33 -13.67 -1.74
C PRO A 153 13.71 -14.23 -3.11
N GLU A 154 13.67 -15.56 -3.28
CA GLU A 154 13.97 -16.26 -4.54
C GLU A 154 12.98 -15.96 -5.67
N ARG A 155 11.77 -15.45 -5.35
CA ARG A 155 10.77 -15.07 -6.36
C ARG A 155 10.90 -13.61 -6.81
N GLY A 156 11.74 -12.81 -6.14
CA GLY A 156 11.87 -11.39 -6.39
C GLY A 156 10.87 -10.56 -5.59
N TRP A 157 10.16 -9.65 -6.25
CA TRP A 157 9.30 -8.64 -5.65
C TRP A 157 7.88 -8.74 -6.19
N LEU A 158 6.88 -8.87 -5.32
CA LEU A 158 5.47 -8.96 -5.73
C LEU A 158 4.87 -7.56 -5.92
N ALA A 159 4.62 -7.13 -7.16
CA ALA A 159 4.14 -5.80 -7.47
C ALA A 159 2.67 -5.81 -7.96
N PRO A 160 1.79 -4.93 -7.43
CA PRO A 160 0.39 -4.87 -7.86
C PRO A 160 0.23 -4.27 -9.26
N ASN A 161 -0.81 -4.70 -9.97
CA ASN A 161 -1.19 -4.22 -11.31
C ASN A 161 -2.29 -3.14 -11.34
N GLN A 162 -2.65 -2.60 -10.17
CA GLN A 162 -3.90 -1.87 -9.86
C GLN A 162 -5.13 -2.74 -9.67
#